data_AF-A0A963MHP6-F1
#
_entry.id   AF-A0A963MHP6-F1
#
_cell.length_a   1.000
_cell.length_b   1.000
_cell.length_c   1.000
_cell.angle_alpha   90.00
_cell.angle_beta   90.00
_cell.angle_gamma   90.00
#
_symmetry.space_group_name_H-M   'P 1'
#
loop_
_entity.id
_entity.type
_entity.pdbx_description
1 polymer ?
#
loop_
_entity_poly.entity_id
_entity_poly.type
_entity_poly.pdbx_seq_one_letter_code
_entity_poly.pdbx_strand_id
1 'polypeptide(L)'
;MDVALGEHPVAQSIARALIEGFNKHYRIFRDTSRRAKALFESAAWQAQLDAVRDRVQFYDDRVDETVQRLRHEFDADSLDDATWQAVKLHFIGILINHKQPELAETFFNSVCCKILHRTYF
;
A
#
# COMPACT_ATOMS: atom_id res chain seq x y z
N MET A 1 -29.98 11.03 3.04
CA MET A 1 -28.61 11.56 3.00
C MET A 1 -27.88 10.81 1.93
N ASP A 2 -28.00 11.33 0.70
CA ASP A 2 -27.41 10.76 -0.49
C ASP A 2 -25.95 11.21 -0.52
N VAL A 3 -25.05 10.38 0.00
CA VAL A 3 -23.61 10.64 -0.17
C VAL A 3 -23.38 10.48 -1.66
N ALA A 4 -23.16 11.59 -2.35
CA ALA A 4 -22.76 11.61 -3.73
C ALA A 4 -21.47 10.79 -3.88
N LEU A 5 -21.63 9.49 -4.15
CA LEU A 5 -20.62 8.60 -4.72
C LEU A 5 -20.28 9.02 -6.18
N GLY A 6 -20.83 10.14 -6.65
CA GLY A 6 -20.60 10.74 -7.94
C GLY A 6 -19.34 11.60 -7.94
N GLU A 7 -18.35 11.10 -8.68
CA GLU A 7 -17.31 11.87 -9.36
C GLU A 7 -16.30 12.64 -8.49
N HIS A 8 -15.51 11.90 -7.70
CA HIS A 8 -14.12 12.28 -7.45
C HIS A 8 -13.17 11.36 -8.23
N PRO A 9 -12.95 11.59 -9.55
CA PRO A 9 -12.03 10.79 -10.36
C PRO A 9 -10.62 10.72 -9.76
N VAL A 10 -10.19 11.81 -9.12
CA VAL A 10 -8.91 11.88 -8.39
C VAL A 10 -8.91 10.93 -7.19
N ALA A 11 -9.96 10.95 -6.36
CA ALA A 11 -10.05 10.06 -5.20
C ALA A 11 -10.08 8.57 -5.60
N GLN A 12 -10.80 8.23 -6.68
CA GLN A 12 -10.79 6.88 -7.23
C GLN A 12 -9.40 6.48 -7.75
N SER A 13 -8.70 7.40 -8.41
CA SER A 13 -7.35 7.17 -8.94
C SER A 13 -6.33 6.95 -7.82
N ILE A 14 -6.41 7.74 -6.75
CA ILE A 14 -5.59 7.57 -5.55
C ILE A 14 -5.87 6.23 -4.88
N ALA A 15 -7.15 5.84 -4.72
CA ALA A 15 -7.51 4.54 -4.17
C ALA A 15 -6.95 3.37 -5.00
N ARG A 16 -6.94 3.51 -6.33
CA ARG A 16 -6.30 2.54 -7.24
C ARG A 16 -4.77 2.52 -7.06
N ALA A 17 -4.12 3.67 -7.00
CA ALA A 17 -2.67 3.76 -6.78
C ALA A 17 -2.26 3.13 -5.44
N LEU A 18 -3.05 3.31 -4.38
CA LEU A 18 -2.85 2.69 -3.08
C LEU A 18 -2.91 1.16 -3.14
N ILE A 19 -3.96 0.60 -3.77
CA ILE A 19 -4.09 -0.86 -3.85
C ILE A 19 -3.04 -1.47 -4.78
N GLU A 20 -2.62 -0.74 -5.82
CA GLU A 20 -1.50 -1.14 -6.69
C GLU A 20 -0.17 -1.19 -5.91
N GLY A 21 0.09 -0.18 -5.07
CA GLY A 21 1.25 -0.15 -4.17
C GLY A 21 1.28 -1.35 -3.23
N PHE A 22 0.16 -1.64 -2.58
CA PHE A 22 0.02 -2.82 -1.73
C PHE A 22 0.22 -4.13 -2.51
N ASN A 23 -0.42 -4.28 -3.67
CA ASN A 23 -0.31 -5.47 -4.49
C ASN A 23 1.11 -5.69 -5.03
N LYS A 24 1.85 -4.61 -5.32
CA LYS A 24 3.27 -4.69 -5.64
C LYS A 24 4.07 -5.21 -4.45
N HIS A 25 3.88 -4.66 -3.26
CA HIS A 25 4.53 -5.16 -2.04
C HIS A 25 4.25 -6.65 -1.82
N TYR A 26 2.98 -7.04 -1.88
CA TYR A 26 2.56 -8.41 -1.62
C TYR A 26 3.16 -9.42 -2.62
N ARG A 27 3.28 -9.04 -3.90
CA ARG A 27 3.99 -9.88 -4.89
C ARG A 27 5.47 -10.08 -4.54
N ILE A 28 6.20 -9.01 -4.22
CA ILE A 28 7.62 -9.08 -3.84
C ILE A 28 7.81 -9.94 -2.58
N PHE A 29 6.96 -9.75 -1.58
CA PHE A 29 6.96 -10.56 -0.36
C PHE A 29 6.77 -12.05 -0.65
N ARG A 30 5.81 -12.39 -1.53
CA ARG A 30 5.53 -13.78 -1.91
C ARG A 30 6.65 -14.40 -2.73
N ASP A 31 7.23 -13.66 -3.68
CA ASP A 31 8.34 -14.15 -4.49
C ASP A 31 9.59 -14.43 -3.65
N THR A 32 9.88 -13.56 -2.68
CA THR A 32 10.96 -13.78 -1.72
C THR A 32 10.70 -15.04 -0.88
N SER A 33 9.47 -15.20 -0.40
CA SER A 33 9.08 -16.37 0.41
C SER A 33 9.14 -17.67 -0.38
N ARG A 34 8.81 -17.66 -1.68
CA ARG A 34 8.90 -18.83 -2.56
C ARG A 34 10.34 -19.35 -2.74
N ARG A 35 11.33 -18.45 -2.68
CA ARG A 35 12.76 -18.80 -2.82
C ARG A 35 13.35 -19.45 -1.56
N ALA A 36 12.70 -19.30 -0.40
CA ALA A 36 13.21 -19.79 0.88
C ALA A 36 13.47 -21.30 0.87
N LYS A 37 12.58 -22.10 0.24
CA LYS A 37 12.76 -23.55 0.13
C LYS A 37 14.04 -23.92 -0.61
N ALA A 38 14.27 -23.33 -1.78
CA ALA A 38 15.45 -23.63 -2.59
C ALA A 38 16.76 -23.19 -1.90
N LEU A 39 16.73 -22.06 -1.18
CA LEU A 39 17.88 -21.60 -0.38
C LEU A 39 18.19 -22.58 0.76
N PHE A 40 17.16 -23.10 1.43
CA PHE A 40 17.32 -24.10 2.47
C PHE A 40 17.88 -25.41 1.92
N GLU A 41 17.31 -25.93 0.83
CA GLU A 41 17.73 -27.20 0.21
C GLU A 41 19.16 -27.14 -0.35
N SER A 42 19.62 -25.95 -0.74
CA SER A 42 21.00 -25.72 -1.21
C SER A 42 21.99 -25.32 -0.10
N ALA A 43 21.55 -25.32 1.16
CA ALA A 43 22.34 -24.86 2.31
C ALA A 43 22.90 -23.43 2.17
N ALA A 44 22.19 -22.56 1.43
CA ALA A 44 22.59 -21.18 1.18
C ALA A 44 22.20 -20.25 2.33
N TRP A 45 22.77 -20.48 3.52
CA TRP A 45 22.35 -19.84 4.77
C TRP A 45 22.49 -18.31 4.76
N GLN A 46 23.59 -17.79 4.23
CA GLN A 46 23.80 -16.34 4.15
C GLN A 46 22.71 -15.68 3.27
N ALA A 47 22.44 -16.25 2.11
CA ALA A 47 21.40 -15.76 1.21
C ALA A 47 20.00 -15.84 1.84
N GLN A 48 19.74 -16.82 2.70
CA GLN A 48 18.49 -16.88 3.45
C GLN A 48 18.39 -15.77 4.51
N LEU A 49 19.47 -15.46 5.23
CA LEU A 49 19.51 -14.34 6.18
C LEU A 49 19.32 -13.00 5.47
N ASP A 50 20.00 -12.79 4.35
CA ASP A 50 19.87 -11.58 3.54
C ASP A 50 18.43 -11.41 3.03
N ALA A 51 17.82 -12.49 2.50
CA ALA A 51 16.43 -12.46 2.04
C ALA A 51 15.42 -12.13 3.15
N VAL A 52 15.66 -12.58 4.39
CA VAL A 52 14.81 -12.23 5.54
C VAL A 52 14.95 -10.75 5.90
N ARG A 53 16.18 -10.23 5.91
CA ARG A 53 16.46 -8.82 6.18
C ARG A 53 15.80 -7.92 5.14
N ASP A 54 16.02 -8.21 3.86
CA ASP A 54 15.47 -7.42 2.76
C ASP A 54 13.93 -7.40 2.79
N ARG A 55 13.31 -8.53 3.16
CA ARG A 55 11.85 -8.62 3.25
C ARG A 55 11.23 -7.64 4.25
N VAL A 56 11.93 -7.32 5.34
CA VAL A 56 11.46 -6.30 6.31
C VAL A 56 11.50 -4.92 5.67
N GLN A 57 12.62 -4.59 5.01
CA GLN A 57 12.80 -3.30 4.33
C GLN A 57 11.81 -3.08 3.19
N PHE A 58 11.43 -4.15 2.47
CA PHE A 58 10.49 -4.06 1.35
C PHE A 58 9.11 -3.52 1.70
N TYR A 59 8.69 -3.53 2.97
CA TYR A 59 7.43 -2.89 3.35
C TYR A 59 7.56 -1.37 3.29
N ASP A 60 8.53 -0.82 4.02
CA ASP A 60 8.78 0.62 4.09
C ASP A 60 9.08 1.20 2.71
N ASP A 61 9.90 0.51 1.90
CA ASP A 61 10.20 0.94 0.54
C ASP A 61 8.94 1.09 -0.34
N ARG A 62 7.95 0.20 -0.16
CA ARG A 62 6.72 0.22 -0.96
C ARG A 62 5.74 1.27 -0.46
N VAL A 63 5.70 1.49 0.85
CA VAL A 63 4.96 2.61 1.44
C VAL A 63 5.54 3.92 0.92
N ASP A 64 6.85 4.12 1.01
CA ASP A 64 7.52 5.35 0.55
C ASP A 64 7.39 5.55 -0.94
N GLU A 65 7.55 4.49 -1.76
CA GLU A 65 7.29 4.56 -3.20
C GLU A 65 5.86 5.02 -3.50
N THR A 66 4.87 4.50 -2.77
CA THR A 66 3.47 4.89 -2.95
C THR A 66 3.24 6.33 -2.51
N VAL A 67 3.81 6.77 -1.39
CA VAL A 67 3.75 8.17 -0.93
C VAL A 67 4.32 9.10 -1.99
N GLN A 68 5.51 8.80 -2.53
CA GLN A 68 6.13 9.62 -3.56
C GLN A 68 5.31 9.66 -4.84
N ARG A 69 4.74 8.51 -5.26
CA ARG A 69 3.82 8.46 -6.39
C ARG A 69 2.61 9.37 -6.17
N LEU A 70 1.99 9.30 -4.98
CA LEU A 70 0.81 10.09 -4.68
C LEU A 70 1.10 11.59 -4.65
N ARG A 71 2.25 11.98 -4.08
CA ARG A 71 2.73 13.37 -4.12
C ARG A 71 2.95 13.86 -5.55
N HIS A 72 3.59 13.05 -6.39
CA HIS A 72 3.94 13.44 -7.75
C HIS A 72 2.74 13.48 -8.70
N GLU A 73 1.88 12.46 -8.66
CA GLU A 73 0.77 12.31 -9.62
C GLU A 73 -0.48 13.12 -9.22
N PHE A 74 -0.68 13.38 -7.92
CA PHE A 74 -1.94 13.94 -7.41
C PHE A 74 -1.76 15.12 -6.45
N ASP A 75 -0.53 15.59 -6.23
CA ASP A 75 -0.22 16.64 -5.25
C ASP A 75 -0.81 16.33 -3.86
N ALA A 76 -0.63 15.10 -3.40
CA ALA A 76 -1.36 14.54 -2.25
C ALA A 76 -1.24 15.33 -0.94
N ASP A 77 -0.20 16.14 -0.76
CA ASP A 77 -0.02 16.99 0.42
C ASP A 77 -0.96 18.22 0.43
N SER A 78 -1.54 18.61 -0.71
CA SER A 78 -2.45 19.75 -0.84
C SER A 78 -3.94 19.37 -0.85
N LEU A 79 -4.24 18.06 -0.86
CA LEU A 79 -5.60 17.55 -0.87
C LEU A 79 -6.33 17.83 0.45
N ASP A 80 -7.61 18.18 0.34
CA ASP A 80 -8.47 18.48 1.47
C ASP A 80 -9.04 17.21 2.14
N ASP A 81 -9.59 17.41 3.34
CA ASP A 81 -10.10 16.30 4.14
C ASP A 81 -11.24 15.55 3.46
N ALA A 82 -12.08 16.26 2.72
CA ALA A 82 -13.19 15.69 1.97
C ALA A 82 -12.70 14.74 0.86
N THR A 83 -11.63 15.11 0.15
CA THR A 83 -11.01 14.23 -0.85
C THR A 83 -10.45 12.97 -0.20
N TRP A 84 -9.75 13.08 0.93
CA TRP A 84 -9.23 11.91 1.65
C TRP A 84 -10.32 10.99 2.19
N GLN A 85 -11.45 11.55 2.64
CA GLN A 85 -12.62 10.77 3.02
C GLN A 85 -13.18 10.00 1.81
N ALA A 86 -13.28 10.63 0.64
CA ALA A 86 -13.70 9.97 -0.59
C ALA A 86 -12.71 8.87 -1.03
N VAL A 87 -11.40 9.10 -0.91
CA VAL A 87 -10.36 8.09 -1.17
C VAL A 87 -10.59 6.86 -0.30
N LYS A 88 -10.83 7.05 1.00
CA LYS A 88 -11.08 5.95 1.94
C LYS A 88 -12.32 5.14 1.55
N LEU A 89 -13.42 5.80 1.17
CA LEU A 89 -14.65 5.12 0.72
C LEU A 89 -14.42 4.29 -0.54
N HIS A 90 -13.72 4.85 -1.54
CA HIS A 90 -13.38 4.10 -2.75
C HIS A 90 -12.44 2.93 -2.44
N PHE A 91 -11.47 3.11 -1.55
CA PHE A 91 -10.55 2.05 -1.14
C PHE A 91 -11.29 0.89 -0.44
N ILE A 92 -12.19 1.19 0.50
CA ILE A 92 -13.04 0.17 1.15
C ILE A 92 -13.86 -0.60 0.10
N GLY A 93 -14.42 0.09 -0.90
CA GLY A 93 -15.14 -0.56 -2.00
C GLY A 93 -14.27 -1.56 -2.78
N ILE A 94 -12.99 -1.26 -2.99
CA ILE A 94 -12.03 -2.19 -3.61
C ILE A 94 -11.76 -3.41 -2.71
N LEU A 95 -11.67 -3.20 -1.40
CA LEU A 95 -11.33 -4.26 -0.45
C LEU A 95 -12.37 -5.38 -0.35
N ILE A 96 -13.64 -5.12 -0.68
CA ILE A 96 -14.73 -6.11 -0.64
C ILE A 96 -14.38 -7.40 -1.41
N ASN A 97 -13.66 -7.28 -2.53
CA ASN A 97 -13.26 -8.41 -3.36
C ASN A 97 -11.75 -8.72 -3.27
N HIS A 98 -11.03 -8.08 -2.35
CA HIS A 98 -9.59 -8.26 -2.20
C HIS A 98 -9.28 -9.51 -1.36
N LYS A 99 -8.25 -10.26 -1.75
CA LYS A 99 -7.90 -11.51 -1.04
C LYS A 99 -7.21 -11.29 0.31
N GLN A 100 -6.72 -10.08 0.55
CA GLN A 100 -5.94 -9.70 1.73
C GLN A 100 -6.36 -8.29 2.20
N PRO A 101 -7.60 -8.10 2.66
CA PRO A 101 -8.14 -6.77 2.94
C PRO A 101 -7.48 -6.12 4.18
N GLU A 102 -7.19 -6.88 5.24
CA GLU A 102 -6.64 -6.35 6.49
C GLU A 102 -5.20 -5.82 6.32
N LEU A 103 -4.40 -6.52 5.52
CA LEU A 103 -3.05 -6.10 5.17
C LEU A 103 -3.06 -4.86 4.26
N ALA A 104 -4.02 -4.80 3.32
CA ALA A 104 -4.20 -3.64 2.46
C ALA A 104 -4.63 -2.40 3.27
N GLU A 105 -5.49 -2.57 4.28
CA GLU A 105 -5.87 -1.50 5.21
C GLU A 105 -4.68 -1.01 6.03
N THR A 106 -3.83 -1.92 6.52
CA THR A 106 -2.61 -1.54 7.25
C THR A 106 -1.65 -0.72 6.35
N PHE A 107 -1.52 -1.12 5.09
CA PHE A 107 -0.75 -0.39 4.10
C PHE A 107 -1.32 1.00 3.82
N PHE A 108 -2.64 1.11 3.64
CA PHE A 108 -3.36 2.38 3.52
C PHE A 108 -3.04 3.32 4.68
N ASN A 109 -3.20 2.84 5.92
CA ASN A 109 -2.93 3.64 7.12
C ASN A 109 -1.47 4.12 7.18
N SER A 110 -0.53 3.27 6.77
CA SER A 110 0.90 3.61 6.73
C SER A 110 1.20 4.74 5.74
N VAL A 111 0.59 4.71 4.55
CA VAL A 111 0.73 5.76 3.54
C VAL A 111 0.07 7.06 4.02
N CYS A 112 -1.16 6.98 4.55
CA CYS A 112 -1.88 8.14 5.07
C CYS A 112 -1.11 8.79 6.23
N CYS A 113 -0.54 8.05 7.18
CA CYS A 113 0.30 8.58 8.26
C CYS A 113 1.45 9.47 7.77
N LYS A 114 2.03 9.16 6.61
CA LYS A 114 3.19 9.86 6.04
C LYS A 114 2.81 11.11 5.24
N ILE A 115 1.56 11.20 4.78
CA ILE A 115 1.03 12.33 4.02
C ILE A 115 0.24 13.26 4.94
N LEU A 116 -0.73 12.69 5.66
CA LEU A 116 -1.58 13.36 6.62
C LEU A 116 -0.84 13.43 7.97
N HIS A 117 -0.13 14.53 8.22
CA HIS A 117 0.58 14.73 9.48
C HIS A 117 -0.35 14.53 10.69
N ARG A 118 -0.24 13.41 11.42
CA ARG A 118 -0.74 13.05 12.79
C ARG A 118 -2.11 13.58 13.27
N THR A 119 -2.96 14.11 12.40
CA THR A 119 -4.27 14.71 12.78
C THR A 119 -5.43 13.78 12.41
N TYR A 120 -5.13 12.59 11.89
CA TYR A 120 -6.06 11.73 11.15
C TYR A 120 -6.40 10.37 11.79
N PHE A 121 -6.07 10.17 13.08
CA PHE A 121 -6.38 8.95 13.83
C PHE A 121 -7.22 9.22 15.07
#